data_AF-A0A0D7P7L7-F1
#
_entry.id   AF-A0A0D7P7L7-F1
#
_cell.length_a   1.000
_cell.length_b   1.000
_cell.length_c   1.000
_cell.angle_alpha   90.00
_cell.angle_beta   90.00
_cell.angle_gamma   90.00
#
_symmetry.space_group_name_H-M   'P 1'
#
loop_
_entity.id
_entity.type
_entity.pdbx_description
1 polymer ?
#
loop_
_entity_poly.entity_id
_entity_poly.type
_entity_poly.pdbx_seq_one_letter_code
_entity_poly.pdbx_strand_id
1 'polypeptide(L)'
;MKRSLILNCAVICALSAGSAFAQTIPPGGSLYNPPPPAPPPPPRIYVPEIPKMDAVPTQPSVRSGRSSFGDRVSRCLDEGAAAGLNQADRSTYSRSCANLRD
;
A
#
# COMPACT_ATOMS: atom_id res chain seq x y z
N MET A 1 -30.78 -64.97 4.33
CA MET A 1 -30.45 -63.95 3.30
C MET A 1 -30.36 -62.53 3.85
N LYS A 2 -31.35 -62.02 4.61
CA LYS A 2 -31.32 -60.64 5.17
C LYS A 2 -30.12 -60.33 6.08
N ARG A 3 -29.73 -61.25 6.98
CA ARG A 3 -28.60 -61.04 7.91
C ARG A 3 -27.23 -60.97 7.24
N SER A 4 -27.00 -61.79 6.21
CA SER A 4 -25.74 -61.80 5.46
C SER A 4 -25.57 -60.52 4.63
N LEU A 5 -26.67 -59.98 4.08
CA LEU A 5 -26.65 -58.72 3.36
C LEU A 5 -26.33 -57.52 4.28
N ILE A 6 -26.88 -57.52 5.50
CA ILE A 6 -26.58 -56.50 6.51
C ILE A 6 -25.10 -56.55 6.92
N LEU A 7 -24.56 -57.75 7.14
CA LEU A 7 -23.15 -57.92 7.52
C LEU A 7 -22.20 -57.48 6.39
N ASN A 8 -22.48 -57.86 5.15
CA ASN A 8 -21.66 -57.42 4.02
C ASN A 8 -21.70 -55.90 3.82
N CYS A 9 -22.87 -55.28 3.99
CA CYS A 9 -22.99 -53.82 3.91
C CYS A 9 -22.17 -53.11 4.99
N ALA A 10 -22.21 -53.60 6.23
CA ALA A 10 -21.45 -53.04 7.34
C ALA A 10 -19.93 -53.15 7.13
N VAL A 11 -19.45 -54.28 6.61
CA VAL A 11 -18.02 -54.49 6.31
C VAL A 11 -17.54 -53.55 5.21
N ILE A 12 -18.33 -53.36 4.16
CA ILE A 12 -18.00 -52.44 3.06
C ILE A 12 -17.93 -50.98 3.56
N CYS A 13 -18.87 -50.56 4.42
CA CYS A 13 -18.85 -49.21 5.00
C CYS A 13 -17.66 -48.97 5.94
N ALA A 14 -17.22 -50.00 6.67
CA ALA A 14 -16.05 -49.88 7.54
C ALA A 14 -14.73 -49.76 6.75
N LEU A 15 -14.63 -50.46 5.61
CA LEU A 15 -13.44 -50.44 4.75
C LEU A 15 -13.32 -49.16 3.90
N SER A 16 -14.41 -48.42 3.68
CA SER A 16 -14.43 -47.18 2.89
C SER A 16 -14.18 -45.90 3.71
N ALA A 17 -14.05 -46.02 5.03
CA ALA A 17 -13.71 -44.90 5.91
C ALA A 17 -12.21 -44.56 5.79
N GLY A 18 -11.84 -43.86 4.73
CA GLY A 18 -10.52 -43.26 4.59
C GLY A 18 -10.23 -42.27 5.73
N SER A 19 -8.98 -42.19 6.16
CA SER A 19 -8.52 -41.23 7.17
C SER A 19 -8.69 -39.80 6.67
N ALA A 20 -9.59 -39.04 7.31
CA ALA A 20 -9.71 -37.60 7.07
C ALA A 20 -8.59 -36.88 7.85
N PHE A 21 -7.63 -36.30 7.13
CA PHE A 21 -6.66 -35.39 7.72
C PHE A 21 -7.30 -34.01 7.88
N ALA A 22 -7.53 -33.59 9.12
CA ALA A 22 -7.98 -32.24 9.41
C ALA A 22 -6.79 -31.27 9.26
N GLN A 23 -6.84 -30.38 8.27
CA GLN A 23 -5.91 -29.26 8.19
C GLN A 23 -6.41 -28.14 9.09
N THR A 24 -5.62 -27.79 10.10
CA THR A 24 -5.89 -26.66 10.99
C THR A 24 -5.62 -25.36 10.23
N ILE A 25 -6.67 -24.78 9.64
CA ILE A 25 -6.60 -23.46 9.02
C ILE A 25 -6.79 -22.41 10.12
N PRO A 26 -5.80 -21.54 10.40
CA PRO A 26 -5.98 -20.47 11.36
C PRO A 26 -7.09 -19.51 10.89
N PRO A 27 -7.81 -18.84 11.79
CA PRO A 27 -8.83 -17.87 11.40
C PRO A 27 -8.22 -16.78 10.49
N GLY A 28 -8.75 -16.66 9.26
CA GLY A 28 -8.23 -15.77 8.21
C GLY A 28 -7.20 -16.39 7.25
N GLY A 29 -6.82 -17.66 7.44
CA GLY A 29 -5.94 -18.39 6.54
C GLY A 29 -6.66 -18.93 5.30
N SER A 30 -5.93 -19.04 4.18
CA SER A 30 -6.37 -19.71 2.96
C SER A 30 -5.40 -20.83 2.62
N LEU A 31 -5.91 -22.03 2.32
CA LEU A 31 -5.11 -23.19 1.90
C LEU A 31 -4.39 -23.00 0.56
N TYR A 32 -4.86 -22.06 -0.25
CA TYR A 32 -4.33 -21.80 -1.59
C TYR A 32 -3.39 -20.60 -1.64
N ASN A 33 -3.25 -19.86 -0.54
CA ASN A 33 -2.35 -18.71 -0.52
C ASN A 33 -0.90 -19.19 -0.39
N PRO A 34 0.01 -18.67 -1.21
CA PRO A 34 1.43 -18.89 -1.01
C PRO A 34 1.85 -18.37 0.38
N PRO A 35 2.92 -18.94 0.98
CA PRO A 35 3.44 -18.42 2.24
C PRO A 35 3.79 -16.95 2.08
N PRO A 36 3.55 -16.12 3.12
CA PRO A 36 3.86 -14.70 3.05
C PRO A 36 5.37 -14.51 2.82
N PRO A 37 5.77 -13.49 2.04
CA PRO A 37 7.18 -13.17 1.84
C PRO A 37 7.86 -12.86 3.18
N ALA A 38 9.16 -13.16 3.27
CA ALA A 38 9.94 -12.82 4.45
C ALA A 38 9.85 -11.30 4.72
N PRO A 39 9.79 -10.89 6.01
CA PRO A 39 9.76 -9.47 6.35
C PRO A 39 11.00 -8.76 5.81
N PRO A 40 10.86 -7.48 5.40
CA PRO A 40 12.00 -6.71 4.90
C PRO A 40 13.08 -6.58 6.00
N PRO A 41 14.36 -6.45 5.60
CA PRO A 41 15.42 -6.23 6.57
C PRO A 41 15.16 -4.93 7.37
N PRO A 42 15.60 -4.86 8.64
CA PRO A 42 15.48 -3.65 9.43
C PRO A 42 16.10 -2.45 8.70
N PRO A 43 15.51 -1.25 8.81
CA PRO A 43 16.08 -0.05 8.22
C PRO A 43 17.48 0.17 8.79
N ARG A 44 18.45 0.39 7.90
CA ARG A 44 19.81 0.72 8.30
C ARG A 44 19.83 2.16 8.83
N ILE A 45 20.11 2.32 10.11
CA ILE A 45 20.37 3.62 10.72
C ILE A 45 21.82 3.98 10.37
N TYR A 46 21.99 4.95 9.48
CA TYR A 46 23.31 5.50 9.16
C TYR A 46 23.55 6.74 10.00
N VAL A 47 24.74 6.84 10.59
CA VAL A 47 25.20 8.09 11.18
C VAL A 47 25.56 9.02 10.02
N PRO A 48 25.00 10.24 9.96
CA PRO A 48 25.43 11.24 8.98
C PRO A 48 26.94 11.48 9.11
N GLU A 49 27.64 11.61 7.98
CA GLU A 49 29.07 11.92 8.00
C GLU A 49 29.31 13.27 8.68
N ILE A 50 30.31 13.32 9.57
CA ILE A 50 30.70 14.55 10.24
C ILE A 50 31.35 15.48 9.20
N PRO A 51 30.83 16.70 8.99
CA PRO A 51 31.45 17.66 8.10
C PRO A 51 32.90 17.94 8.52
N LYS A 52 33.85 17.77 7.60
CA LYS A 52 35.27 18.07 7.83
C LYS A 52 35.56 19.52 7.47
N MET A 53 36.38 20.19 8.27
CA MET A 53 36.69 21.62 8.11
C MET A 53 37.39 21.95 6.79
N ASP A 54 38.23 21.04 6.31
CA ASP A 54 39.00 21.21 5.06
C ASP A 54 38.34 20.52 3.85
N ALA A 55 37.13 19.97 4.02
CA ALA A 55 36.42 19.38 2.89
C ALA A 55 35.87 20.49 1.99
N VAL A 56 36.03 20.31 0.67
CA VAL A 56 35.36 21.16 -0.32
C VAL A 56 33.86 21.10 -0.05
N PRO A 57 33.16 22.24 0.12
CA PRO A 57 31.72 22.25 0.33
C PRO A 57 31.01 21.59 -0.84
N THR A 58 30.41 20.43 -0.63
CA THR A 58 29.52 19.82 -1.61
C THR A 58 28.22 20.60 -1.60
N GLN A 59 27.98 21.37 -2.67
CA GLN A 59 26.67 21.97 -2.90
C GLN A 59 25.66 20.83 -3.06
N PRO A 60 24.63 20.72 -2.20
CA PRO A 60 23.56 19.78 -2.45
C PRO A 60 22.95 20.11 -3.80
N SER A 61 22.79 19.11 -4.66
CA SER A 61 22.00 19.24 -5.87
C SER A 61 20.55 19.45 -5.44
N VAL A 62 20.16 20.70 -5.19
CA VAL A 62 18.76 21.06 -5.02
C VAL A 62 18.18 20.95 -6.41
N ARG A 63 17.66 19.76 -6.73
CA ARG A 63 16.78 19.61 -7.88
C ARG A 63 15.63 20.57 -7.62
N SER A 64 15.56 21.66 -8.40
CA SER A 64 14.40 22.54 -8.44
C SER A 64 13.18 21.63 -8.52
N GLY A 65 12.47 21.49 -7.41
CA GLY A 65 11.32 20.61 -7.32
C GLY A 65 10.34 21.04 -8.40
N ARG A 66 9.65 20.07 -9.01
CA ARG A 66 8.44 20.41 -9.75
C ARG A 66 7.54 21.19 -8.79
N SER A 67 6.96 22.30 -9.24
CA SER A 67 6.08 23.12 -8.40
C SER A 67 5.05 22.22 -7.74
N SER A 68 5.01 22.22 -6.41
CA SER A 68 4.08 21.42 -5.65
C SER A 68 2.64 21.87 -5.98
N PHE A 69 1.66 21.03 -5.67
CA PHE A 69 0.26 21.44 -5.79
C PHE A 69 -0.02 22.73 -4.99
N GLY A 70 0.59 22.88 -3.81
CA GLY A 70 0.49 24.11 -3.01
C GLY A 70 1.02 25.35 -3.73
N ASP A 71 2.18 25.24 -4.39
CA ASP A 71 2.75 26.34 -5.17
C ASP A 71 1.84 26.74 -6.34
N ARG A 72 1.16 25.77 -6.97
CA ARG A 72 0.17 26.04 -8.02
C ARG A 72 -1.05 26.77 -7.48
N VAL A 73 -1.56 26.35 -6.31
CA VAL A 73 -2.69 27.02 -5.65
C VAL A 73 -2.33 28.47 -5.32
N SER A 74 -1.16 28.73 -4.74
CA SER A 74 -0.71 30.10 -4.43
C SER A 74 -0.64 30.97 -5.68
N ARG A 75 -0.03 30.47 -6.76
CA ARG A 75 0.03 31.21 -8.04
C ARG A 75 -1.35 31.50 -8.61
N CYS A 76 -2.27 30.54 -8.57
CA CYS A 76 -3.65 30.75 -9.04
C CYS A 76 -4.43 31.73 -8.15
N LEU A 77 -4.15 31.76 -6.84
CA LEU A 77 -4.72 32.78 -5.95
C LEU A 77 -4.21 34.18 -6.32
N ASP A 78 -2.92 34.32 -6.59
CA ASP A 78 -2.32 35.60 -7.00
C ASP A 78 -2.88 36.08 -8.34
N GLU A 79 -3.01 35.18 -9.33
CA GLU A 79 -3.62 35.48 -10.62
C GLU A 79 -5.09 35.87 -10.48
N GLY A 80 -5.87 35.17 -9.65
CA GLY A 80 -7.25 35.54 -9.37
C GLY A 80 -7.37 36.89 -8.66
N ALA A 81 -6.42 37.22 -7.78
CA ALA A 81 -6.36 38.53 -7.14
C ALA A 81 -6.03 39.64 -8.16
N ALA A 82 -5.06 39.39 -9.05
CA ALA A 82 -4.68 40.31 -10.12
C ALA A 82 -5.81 40.53 -11.14
N ALA A 83 -6.65 39.52 -11.35
CA ALA A 83 -7.86 39.61 -12.16
C ALA A 83 -9.02 40.35 -11.46
N GLY A 84 -8.86 40.77 -10.21
CA GLY A 84 -9.88 41.50 -9.44
C GLY A 84 -11.00 40.60 -8.92
N LEU A 85 -10.80 39.28 -8.83
CA LEU A 85 -11.78 38.38 -8.24
C LEU A 85 -11.94 38.68 -6.74
N ASN A 86 -13.18 38.67 -6.27
CA ASN A 86 -13.47 38.73 -4.84
C ASN A 86 -13.00 37.43 -4.14
N GLN A 87 -13.00 37.43 -2.80
CA GLN A 87 -12.50 36.29 -2.02
C GLN A 87 -13.19 34.95 -2.34
N ALA A 88 -14.51 34.97 -2.56
CA ALA A 88 -15.28 33.76 -2.85
C ALA A 88 -14.93 33.21 -4.24
N ASP A 89 -14.95 34.05 -5.26
CA ASP A 89 -14.65 33.67 -6.65
C ASP A 89 -13.20 33.26 -6.80
N ARG A 90 -12.28 33.95 -6.13
CA ARG A 90 -10.86 33.61 -6.09
C ARG A 90 -10.60 32.23 -5.48
N SER A 91 -11.35 31.87 -4.44
CA SER A 91 -11.23 30.55 -3.81
C SER A 91 -11.69 29.43 -4.75
N THR A 92 -12.79 29.63 -5.48
CA THR A 92 -13.31 28.69 -6.47
C THR A 92 -12.38 28.58 -7.68
N TYR A 93 -11.90 29.71 -8.19
CA TYR A 93 -10.94 29.79 -9.30
C TYR A 93 -9.62 29.08 -8.98
N SER A 94 -9.05 29.29 -7.79
CA SER A 94 -7.77 28.67 -7.43
C SER A 94 -7.83 27.14 -7.44
N ARG A 95 -8.97 26.55 -7.04
CA ARG A 95 -9.20 25.11 -7.04
C ARG A 95 -9.26 24.51 -8.44
N SER A 96 -9.91 25.19 -9.40
CA SER A 96 -9.97 24.72 -10.78
C SER A 96 -8.64 24.95 -11.52
N CYS A 97 -8.05 26.13 -11.36
CA CYS A 97 -6.77 26.51 -11.99
C CYS A 97 -5.61 25.60 -11.58
N ALA A 98 -5.50 25.23 -10.30
CA ALA A 98 -4.41 24.38 -9.82
C ALA A 98 -4.47 22.94 -10.38
N ASN A 99 -5.67 22.46 -10.74
CA ASN A 99 -5.89 21.15 -11.37
C ASN A 99 -5.70 21.17 -12.89
N LEU A 100 -5.86 22.34 -13.54
CA LEU A 100 -5.67 22.49 -15.00
C LEU A 100 -4.19 22.65 -15.40
N ARG A 101 -3.33 22.98 -14.44
CA ARG A 101 -1.90 23.28 -14.65
C ARG A 101 -1.01 22.15 -14.12
N ASP A 102 -1.30 20.93 -14.53
CA ASP A 102 -0.35 19.80 -14.44
C ASP A 102 0.65 19.83 -15.61
#